data_AF-A0A9E5S289-F1
#
_entry.id   AF-A0A9E5S289-F1
#
_cell.length_a   1.000
_cell.length_b   1.000
_cell.length_c   1.000
_cell.angle_alpha   90.00
_cell.angle_beta   90.00
_cell.angle_gamma   90.00
#
_symmetry.space_group_name_H-M   'P 1'
#
loop_
_entity.id
_entity.type
_entity.pdbx_description
1 polymer ?
#
loop_
_entity_poly.entity_id
_entity_poly.type
_entity_poly.pdbx_seq_one_letter_code
_entity_poly.pdbx_strand_id
1 'polypeptide(L)'
;MLENSYIVWEGASLIDGSPIVLILTGFAYPSSNRRTGRQIQSWIIQQNFAPTYAAKYGFDRGVCGSCRLKLSETGSCYVNLLTANNVYRSYIAGKYPKFSDKELAVLQHYRYPVRIGSYGDATAIPFDVWEPIISASGKHTGYTHQHQNCERTWQKYLMASVETETQARQAQSQGWRTFRIIAADAPLSDNEILCRNTEDDRIQCETCLLCDGASSKPNICDRIHGFKWKVSNFLKYLESTSN
;
A
#
# COMPACT_ATOMS: atom_id res chain seq x y z
N MET A 1 15.05 -11.28 -22.35
CA MET A 1 13.65 -11.66 -22.04
C MET A 1 13.14 -10.70 -20.98
N LEU A 2 11.84 -10.46 -20.91
CA LEU A 2 11.26 -9.62 -19.85
C LEU A 2 11.40 -10.36 -18.52
N GLU A 3 12.09 -9.77 -17.54
CA GLU A 3 12.18 -10.33 -16.20
C GLU A 3 10.89 -10.04 -15.43
N ASN A 4 10.63 -10.79 -14.37
CA ASN A 4 9.39 -10.59 -13.62
C ASN A 4 9.45 -9.39 -12.66
N SER A 5 10.66 -8.99 -12.25
CA SER A 5 10.87 -8.11 -11.11
C SER A 5 12.10 -7.22 -11.29
N TYR A 6 12.02 -5.97 -10.82
CA TYR A 6 13.02 -4.95 -11.06
C TYR A 6 13.21 -4.04 -9.85
N ILE A 7 14.45 -3.67 -9.56
CA ILE A 7 14.76 -2.58 -8.62
C ILE A 7 14.52 -1.26 -9.37
N VAL A 8 13.57 -0.47 -8.88
CA VAL A 8 13.27 0.86 -9.43
C VAL A 8 14.18 1.90 -8.81
N TRP A 9 14.34 1.86 -7.49
CA TRP A 9 15.03 2.92 -6.75
C TRP A 9 15.61 2.40 -5.45
N GLU A 10 16.75 2.96 -5.06
CA GLU A 10 17.42 2.74 -3.77
C GLU A 10 17.89 4.08 -3.22
N GLY A 11 17.70 4.30 -1.92
CA GLY A 11 18.14 5.52 -1.28
C GLY A 11 17.61 5.68 0.14
N ALA A 12 17.81 6.88 0.68
CA ALA A 12 17.37 7.24 2.02
C ALA A 12 15.86 7.53 2.02
N SER A 13 15.13 6.90 2.95
CA SER A 13 13.71 7.18 3.18
C SER A 13 13.47 8.66 3.45
N LEU A 14 12.45 9.23 2.82
CA LEU A 14 11.98 10.58 3.13
C LEU A 14 11.36 10.70 4.52
N ILE A 15 11.04 9.58 5.17
CA ILE A 15 10.43 9.56 6.51
C ILE A 15 11.47 9.70 7.62
N ASP A 16 12.58 8.98 7.52
CA ASP A 16 13.58 8.93 8.60
C ASP A 16 15.05 8.79 8.14
N GLY A 17 15.31 8.82 6.84
CA GLY A 17 16.65 8.71 6.27
C GLY A 17 17.22 7.29 6.22
N SER A 18 16.51 6.27 6.71
CA SER A 18 17.00 4.88 6.65
C SER A 18 17.10 4.36 5.21
N PRO A 19 18.03 3.45 4.90
CA PRO A 19 18.19 2.93 3.56
C PRO A 19 17.02 2.00 3.20
N ILE A 20 16.31 2.33 2.12
CA ILE A 20 15.16 1.58 1.62
C ILE A 20 15.29 1.34 0.11
N VAL A 21 14.55 0.36 -0.41
CA VAL A 21 14.52 -0.01 -1.83
C VAL A 21 13.07 -0.14 -2.29
N LEU A 22 12.79 0.36 -3.50
CA LEU A 22 11.54 0.11 -4.22
C LEU A 22 11.76 -0.96 -5.28
N ILE A 23 11.03 -2.07 -5.18
CA ILE A 23 11.03 -3.17 -6.14
C ILE A 23 9.63 -3.33 -6.73
N LEU A 24 9.54 -3.38 -8.06
CA LEU A 24 8.30 -3.76 -8.74
C LEU A 24 8.37 -5.22 -9.17
N THR A 25 7.25 -5.92 -9.03
CA THR A 25 7.10 -7.33 -9.44
C THR A 25 5.80 -7.52 -10.20
N GLY A 26 5.79 -8.44 -11.16
CA GLY A 26 4.58 -8.85 -11.87
C GLY A 26 4.56 -8.54 -13.37
N PHE A 27 5.71 -8.21 -13.96
CA PHE A 27 5.81 -7.83 -15.38
C PHE A 27 5.54 -9.01 -16.32
N ALA A 28 6.11 -10.18 -16.01
CA ALA A 28 5.92 -11.39 -16.80
C ALA A 28 4.77 -12.23 -16.24
N TYR A 29 4.77 -12.46 -14.92
CA TYR A 29 3.83 -13.32 -14.21
C TYR A 29 3.14 -12.55 -13.07
N PRO A 30 1.80 -12.47 -13.06
CA PRO A 30 1.08 -11.76 -12.02
C PRO A 30 1.25 -12.40 -10.64
N SER A 31 0.91 -11.64 -9.60
CA SER A 31 0.83 -12.17 -8.24
C SER A 31 -0.17 -13.33 -8.16
N SER A 32 0.11 -14.33 -7.33
CA SER A 32 -0.86 -15.37 -6.97
C SER A 32 -1.99 -14.86 -6.06
N ASN A 33 -1.92 -13.60 -5.60
CA ASN A 33 -3.01 -12.98 -4.85
C ASN A 33 -4.20 -12.70 -5.78
N ARG A 34 -5.20 -13.60 -5.73
CA ARG A 34 -6.44 -13.50 -6.51
C ARG A 34 -7.13 -12.14 -6.34
N ARG A 35 -7.07 -11.51 -5.17
CA ARG A 35 -7.74 -10.21 -4.93
C ARG A 35 -7.16 -9.09 -5.79
N THR A 36 -5.84 -9.08 -6.00
CA THR A 36 -5.18 -7.98 -6.70
C THR A 36 -5.20 -8.13 -8.21
N GLY A 37 -5.43 -9.33 -8.73
CA GLY A 37 -5.39 -9.57 -10.17
C GLY A 37 -4.00 -9.35 -10.77
N ARG A 38 -3.94 -8.89 -12.02
CA ARG A 38 -2.70 -8.58 -12.76
C ARG A 38 -2.03 -7.25 -12.35
N GLN A 39 -2.35 -6.70 -11.19
CA GLN A 39 -1.67 -5.49 -10.73
C GLN A 39 -0.18 -5.74 -10.53
N ILE A 40 0.64 -4.81 -11.04
CA ILE A 40 2.04 -4.72 -10.68
C ILE A 40 2.11 -4.42 -9.18
N GLN A 41 2.83 -5.28 -8.45
CA GLN A 41 3.02 -5.09 -7.01
C GLN A 41 4.27 -4.25 -6.78
N SER A 42 4.20 -3.33 -5.83
CA SER A 42 5.32 -2.48 -5.44
C SER A 42 5.72 -2.70 -3.99
N TRP A 43 6.99 -3.04 -3.77
CA TRP A 43 7.52 -3.40 -2.46
C TRP A 43 8.55 -2.36 -2.02
N ILE A 44 8.23 -1.65 -0.95
CA ILE A 44 9.13 -0.68 -0.32
C ILE A 44 9.70 -1.35 0.91
N ILE A 45 10.98 -1.70 0.85
CA ILE A 45 11.62 -2.57 1.83
C ILE A 45 12.84 -1.86 2.41
N GLN A 46 13.03 -2.00 3.72
CA GLN A 46 14.22 -1.53 4.40
C GLN A 46 15.40 -2.47 4.10
N GLN A 47 16.59 -1.92 3.85
CA GLN A 47 17.70 -2.68 3.27
C GLN A 47 18.49 -3.53 4.29
N ASN A 48 18.51 -3.18 5.59
CA ASN A 48 19.39 -3.84 6.57
C ASN A 48 18.75 -5.03 7.30
N PHE A 49 17.42 -5.15 7.26
CA PHE A 49 16.68 -6.11 8.05
C PHE A 49 15.60 -6.78 7.19
N ALA A 50 15.45 -8.10 7.36
CA ALA A 50 14.33 -8.80 6.76
C ALA A 50 12.99 -8.21 7.27
N PRO A 51 11.97 -8.01 6.40
CA PRO A 51 10.70 -7.39 6.78
C PRO A 51 10.04 -7.91 8.05
N THR A 52 10.05 -9.23 8.30
CA THR A 52 9.50 -9.78 9.56
C THR A 52 10.29 -9.36 10.80
N TYR A 53 11.61 -9.26 10.68
CA TYR A 53 12.47 -8.81 11.78
C TYR A 53 12.25 -7.32 12.02
N ALA A 54 12.28 -6.52 10.96
CA ALA A 54 12.04 -5.08 11.03
C ALA A 54 10.69 -4.76 11.68
N ALA A 55 9.60 -5.40 11.21
CA ALA A 55 8.26 -5.18 11.74
C ALA A 55 8.13 -5.60 13.22
N LYS A 56 8.78 -6.69 13.64
CA LYS A 56 8.72 -7.17 15.02
C LYS A 56 9.40 -6.20 15.99
N TYR A 57 10.55 -5.64 15.59
CA TYR A 57 11.38 -4.78 16.44
C TYR A 57 11.20 -3.28 16.18
N GLY A 58 10.29 -2.89 15.26
CA GLY A 58 10.00 -1.50 14.93
C GLY A 58 11.07 -0.81 14.06
N PHE A 59 11.93 -1.58 13.39
CA PHE A 59 12.95 -1.06 12.46
C PHE A 59 12.41 -0.77 11.06
N ASP A 60 11.10 -0.87 10.87
CA ASP A 60 10.39 -0.56 9.63
C ASP A 60 9.87 0.88 9.58
N ARG A 61 10.29 1.77 10.49
CA ARG A 61 9.88 3.18 10.51
C ARG A 61 10.13 3.88 9.17
N GLY A 62 11.27 3.66 8.52
CA GLY A 62 11.55 4.29 7.24
C GLY A 62 10.68 3.83 6.08
N VAL A 63 9.99 2.69 6.21
CA VAL A 63 9.07 2.21 5.17
C VAL A 63 7.60 2.35 5.56
N CYS A 64 7.26 2.28 6.84
CA CYS A 64 5.87 2.30 7.32
C CYS A 64 5.52 3.59 8.09
N GLY A 65 6.51 4.41 8.43
CA GLY A 65 6.36 5.63 9.22
C GLY A 65 5.59 5.45 10.53
N SER A 66 4.61 6.34 10.72
CA SER A 66 3.69 6.38 11.85
C SER A 66 2.51 5.38 11.77
N CYS A 67 2.49 4.45 10.81
CA CYS A 67 1.40 3.49 10.67
C CYS A 67 1.12 2.76 11.99
N ARG A 68 -0.10 2.90 12.52
CA ARG A 68 -0.50 2.27 13.79
C ARG A 68 -0.71 0.77 13.67
N LEU A 69 -0.90 0.28 12.44
CA LEU A 69 -1.13 -1.14 12.18
C LEU A 69 0.16 -1.98 12.22
N LYS A 70 1.35 -1.37 12.32
CA LYS A 70 2.64 -2.10 12.40
C LYS A 70 2.64 -3.19 13.47
N LEU A 71 3.48 -4.21 13.26
CA LEU A 71 3.58 -5.34 14.19
C LEU A 71 4.11 -4.92 15.57
N SER A 72 5.05 -3.98 15.61
CA SER A 72 5.58 -3.39 16.85
C SER A 72 4.62 -2.44 17.58
N GLU A 73 3.50 -2.09 16.94
CA GLU A 73 2.49 -1.19 17.50
C GLU A 73 1.26 -2.03 17.89
N THR A 74 0.21 -2.02 17.07
CA THR A 74 -1.02 -2.78 17.36
C THR A 74 -0.92 -4.25 16.97
N GLY A 75 -0.04 -4.65 16.05
CA GLY A 75 -0.04 -6.02 15.53
C GLY A 75 -1.12 -6.29 14.48
N SER A 76 -1.76 -5.26 13.92
CA SER A 76 -2.92 -5.40 13.03
C SER A 76 -2.59 -5.34 11.53
N CYS A 77 -1.30 -5.30 11.17
CA CYS A 77 -0.86 -5.13 9.78
C CYS A 77 -1.43 -6.23 8.88
N TYR A 78 -2.08 -5.82 7.79
CA TYR A 78 -2.71 -6.75 6.85
C TYR A 78 -1.71 -7.50 5.98
N VAL A 79 -0.53 -6.92 5.76
CA VAL A 79 0.44 -7.47 4.81
C VAL A 79 0.94 -8.83 5.28
N ASN A 80 1.02 -9.78 4.35
CA ASN A 80 1.73 -11.03 4.57
C ASN A 80 3.25 -10.79 4.47
N LEU A 81 3.89 -10.60 5.61
CA LEU A 81 5.33 -10.32 5.69
C LEU A 81 6.20 -11.47 5.17
N LEU A 82 5.68 -12.70 5.04
CA LEU A 82 6.43 -13.80 4.41
C LEU A 82 6.66 -13.54 2.92
N THR A 83 5.69 -12.94 2.22
CA THR A 83 5.87 -12.53 0.82
C THR A 83 6.90 -11.42 0.71
N ALA A 84 6.84 -10.41 1.59
CA ALA A 84 7.84 -9.35 1.64
C ALA A 84 9.25 -9.90 1.94
N ASN A 85 9.38 -10.89 2.83
CA ASN A 85 10.66 -11.58 3.09
C ASN A 85 11.21 -12.29 1.84
N ASN A 86 10.36 -12.90 1.01
CA ASN A 86 10.82 -13.54 -0.23
C ASN A 86 11.35 -12.50 -1.23
N VAL A 87 10.70 -11.32 -1.29
CA VAL A 87 11.18 -10.20 -2.10
C VAL A 87 12.54 -9.72 -1.58
N TYR A 88 12.67 -9.50 -0.26
CA TYR A 88 13.92 -9.11 0.40
C TYR A 88 15.06 -10.12 0.18
N ARG A 89 14.80 -11.42 0.35
CA ARG A 89 15.82 -12.47 0.14
C ARG A 89 16.38 -12.44 -1.29
N SER A 90 15.53 -12.22 -2.27
CA SER A 90 15.96 -12.12 -3.67
C SER A 90 16.72 -10.83 -3.96
N TYR A 91 16.36 -9.73 -3.28
CA TYR A 91 17.10 -8.46 -3.31
C TYR A 91 18.52 -8.62 -2.77
N ILE A 92 18.68 -9.15 -1.55
CA ILE A 92 19.99 -9.41 -0.94
C ILE A 92 20.83 -10.39 -1.78
N ALA A 93 20.19 -11.32 -2.48
CA ALA A 93 20.86 -12.23 -3.42
C ALA A 93 21.22 -11.59 -4.77
N GLY A 94 20.96 -10.29 -4.98
CA GLY A 94 21.32 -9.56 -6.21
C GLY A 94 20.53 -10.00 -7.45
N LYS A 95 19.34 -10.60 -7.28
CA LYS A 95 18.61 -11.23 -8.39
C LYS A 95 17.80 -10.27 -9.26
N TYR A 96 17.62 -9.03 -8.81
CA TYR A 96 16.77 -8.07 -9.52
C TYR A 96 17.60 -7.20 -10.45
N PRO A 97 17.32 -7.21 -11.76
CA PRO A 97 17.84 -6.18 -12.66
C PRO A 97 17.31 -4.79 -12.28
N LYS A 98 17.97 -3.75 -12.80
CA LYS A 98 17.51 -2.38 -12.68
C LYS A 98 16.35 -2.12 -13.63
N PHE A 99 15.33 -1.43 -13.14
CA PHE A 99 14.24 -0.90 -13.95
C PHE A 99 14.77 0.14 -14.92
N SER A 100 14.28 0.15 -16.14
CA SER A 100 14.70 1.08 -17.19
C SER A 100 13.52 1.57 -18.02
N ASP A 101 13.81 2.42 -19.00
CA ASP A 101 12.83 2.90 -19.98
C ASP A 101 12.12 1.76 -20.73
N LYS A 102 12.75 0.58 -20.83
CA LYS A 102 12.13 -0.61 -21.45
C LYS A 102 10.92 -1.08 -20.65
N GLU A 103 11.08 -1.24 -19.34
CA GLU A 103 10.00 -1.66 -18.45
C GLU A 103 8.94 -0.56 -18.29
N LEU A 104 9.34 0.70 -18.32
CA LEU A 104 8.41 1.83 -18.37
C LEU A 104 7.55 1.79 -19.65
N ALA A 105 8.16 1.52 -20.81
CA ALA A 105 7.44 1.35 -22.07
C ALA A 105 6.48 0.15 -22.04
N VAL A 106 6.82 -0.94 -21.33
CA VAL A 106 5.91 -2.07 -21.10
C VAL A 106 4.68 -1.62 -20.31
N LEU A 107 4.86 -0.85 -19.22
CA LEU A 107 3.72 -0.28 -18.47
C LEU A 107 2.86 0.63 -19.35
N GLN A 108 3.50 1.45 -20.18
CA GLN A 108 2.81 2.36 -21.10
C GLN A 108 2.01 1.61 -22.17
N HIS A 109 2.58 0.55 -22.74
CA HIS A 109 1.94 -0.21 -23.80
C HIS A 109 0.75 -1.02 -23.28
N TYR A 110 0.94 -1.77 -22.19
CA TYR A 110 -0.10 -2.68 -21.67
C TYR A 110 -1.04 -2.05 -20.65
N ARG A 111 -0.68 -0.88 -20.09
CA ARG A 111 -1.47 -0.16 -19.08
C ARG A 111 -1.83 -1.04 -17.87
N TYR A 112 -0.89 -1.89 -17.45
CA TYR A 112 -1.07 -2.75 -16.27
C TYR A 112 -1.23 -1.87 -15.04
N PRO A 113 -2.30 -2.05 -14.23
CA PRO A 113 -2.51 -1.19 -13.08
C PRO A 113 -1.42 -1.42 -12.02
N VAL A 114 -0.99 -0.35 -11.36
CA VAL A 114 0.04 -0.41 -10.31
C VAL A 114 -0.62 -0.35 -8.93
N ARG A 115 -0.34 -1.36 -8.10
CA ARG A 115 -0.72 -1.34 -6.68
C ARG A 115 0.37 -0.65 -5.89
N ILE A 116 0.18 0.64 -5.63
CA ILE A 116 1.09 1.51 -4.89
C ILE A 116 1.05 1.12 -3.41
N GLY A 117 2.19 0.68 -2.88
CA GLY A 117 2.31 0.23 -1.48
C GLY A 117 1.78 -1.18 -1.23
N SER A 118 2.29 -2.20 -1.93
CA SER A 118 2.00 -3.61 -1.59
C SER A 118 2.61 -4.01 -0.24
N TYR A 119 3.76 -3.41 0.09
CA TYR A 119 4.32 -3.29 1.43
C TYR A 119 5.10 -1.97 1.52
N GLY A 120 5.03 -1.33 2.69
CA GLY A 120 5.54 0.04 2.92
C GLY A 120 4.66 1.12 2.29
N ASP A 121 4.90 2.35 2.70
CA ASP A 121 4.17 3.56 2.33
C ASP A 121 4.92 4.31 1.22
N ALA A 122 4.22 4.64 0.14
CA ALA A 122 4.83 5.24 -1.05
C ALA A 122 5.44 6.61 -0.79
N THR A 123 4.96 7.32 0.23
CA THR A 123 5.50 8.64 0.61
C THR A 123 6.92 8.57 1.19
N ALA A 124 7.44 7.37 1.46
CA ALA A 124 8.83 7.17 1.87
C ALA A 124 9.83 7.35 0.70
N ILE A 125 9.35 7.29 -0.53
CA ILE A 125 10.14 7.40 -1.76
C ILE A 125 9.83 8.74 -2.42
N PRO A 126 10.84 9.42 -3.02
CA PRO A 126 10.62 10.62 -3.81
C PRO A 126 9.50 10.46 -4.86
N PHE A 127 8.66 11.50 -4.97
CA PHE A 127 7.48 11.47 -5.84
C PHE A 127 7.84 11.34 -7.32
N ASP A 128 8.96 11.93 -7.74
CA ASP A 128 9.51 11.87 -9.10
C ASP A 128 9.91 10.46 -9.54
N VAL A 129 10.18 9.55 -8.60
CA VAL A 129 10.37 8.12 -8.88
C VAL A 129 9.05 7.45 -9.25
N TRP A 130 7.95 7.85 -8.61
CA TRP A 130 6.63 7.24 -8.78
C TRP A 130 5.86 7.78 -9.97
N GLU A 131 5.90 9.09 -10.20
CA GLU A 131 5.03 9.74 -11.17
C GLU A 131 5.16 9.18 -12.60
N PRO A 132 6.36 8.90 -13.14
CA PRO A 132 6.50 8.28 -14.45
C PRO A 132 5.83 6.91 -14.52
N ILE A 133 5.97 6.10 -13.46
CA ILE A 133 5.41 4.73 -13.38
C ILE A 133 3.89 4.78 -13.35
N ILE A 134 3.32 5.63 -12.50
CA ILE A 134 1.87 5.81 -12.37
C ILE A 134 1.29 6.35 -13.69
N SER A 135 1.96 7.32 -14.30
CA SER A 135 1.53 7.92 -15.57
C SER A 135 1.57 6.93 -16.74
N ALA A 136 2.65 6.14 -16.84
CA ALA A 136 2.81 5.09 -17.84
C ALA A 136 1.73 4.01 -17.67
N SER A 137 1.48 3.56 -16.44
CA SER A 137 0.40 2.61 -16.17
C SER A 137 -0.99 3.18 -16.49
N GLY A 138 -1.24 4.44 -16.08
CA GLY A 138 -2.53 5.12 -16.22
C GLY A 138 -3.63 4.60 -15.31
N LYS A 139 -3.36 3.58 -14.49
CA LYS A 139 -4.31 2.96 -13.57
C LYS A 139 -3.57 2.57 -12.30
N HIS A 140 -4.12 2.86 -11.14
CA HIS A 140 -3.46 2.51 -9.89
C HIS A 140 -4.45 2.28 -8.77
N THR A 141 -3.97 1.64 -7.72
CA THR A 141 -4.61 1.66 -6.42
C THR A 141 -3.58 2.01 -5.35
N GLY A 142 -3.98 2.74 -4.30
CA GLY A 142 -3.07 3.06 -3.21
C GLY A 142 -3.71 3.87 -2.10
N TYR A 143 -3.15 3.73 -0.91
CA TYR A 143 -3.51 4.51 0.27
C TYR A 143 -2.29 4.70 1.17
N THR A 144 -2.32 5.73 2.01
CA THR A 144 -1.21 6.11 2.89
C THR A 144 -1.71 6.41 4.30
N HIS A 145 -0.94 5.97 5.30
CA HIS A 145 -1.14 6.41 6.69
C HIS A 145 -0.39 7.73 6.98
N GLN A 146 0.42 8.20 6.04
CA GLN A 146 1.18 9.46 6.12
C GLN A 146 0.43 10.66 5.55
N HIS A 147 -0.88 10.58 5.32
CA HIS A 147 -1.69 11.64 4.69
C HIS A 147 -1.60 13.02 5.36
N GLN A 148 -1.20 13.09 6.64
CA GLN A 148 -0.96 14.34 7.38
C GLN A 148 0.49 14.85 7.28
N ASN A 149 1.43 13.98 6.92
CA ASN A 149 2.88 14.21 6.97
C ASN A 149 3.55 14.00 5.60
N CYS A 150 2.79 14.06 4.51
CA CYS A 150 3.30 13.92 3.14
C CYS A 150 2.97 15.15 2.30
N GLU A 151 3.66 15.30 1.17
CA GLU A 151 3.32 16.33 0.19
C GLU A 151 1.88 16.16 -0.31
N ARG A 152 1.16 17.28 -0.47
CA ARG A 152 -0.24 17.27 -0.90
C ARG A 152 -0.45 16.65 -2.28
N THR A 153 0.57 16.65 -3.14
CA THR A 153 0.53 16.02 -4.47
C THR A 153 0.12 14.55 -4.41
N TRP A 154 0.43 13.85 -3.30
CA TRP A 154 0.01 12.47 -3.08
C TRP A 154 -1.50 12.26 -3.07
N GLN A 155 -2.30 13.29 -2.76
CA GLN A 155 -3.77 13.23 -2.85
C GLN A 155 -4.26 12.82 -4.24
N LYS A 156 -3.51 13.16 -5.29
CA LYS A 156 -3.85 12.79 -6.67
C LYS A 156 -3.87 11.27 -6.87
N TYR A 157 -3.06 10.52 -6.13
CA TYR A 157 -2.83 9.09 -6.39
C TYR A 157 -3.16 8.17 -5.21
N LEU A 158 -3.21 8.70 -3.99
CA LEU A 158 -3.43 7.93 -2.78
C LEU A 158 -4.67 8.39 -2.05
N MET A 159 -5.34 7.44 -1.40
CA MET A 159 -6.38 7.73 -0.42
C MET A 159 -5.78 7.76 0.99
N ALA A 160 -6.39 8.52 1.90
CA ALA A 160 -6.00 8.49 3.31
C ALA A 160 -6.47 7.17 3.94
N SER A 161 -5.54 6.38 4.47
CA SER A 161 -5.88 5.20 5.28
C SER A 161 -6.21 5.66 6.70
N VAL A 162 -7.39 5.28 7.19
CA VAL A 162 -7.95 5.72 8.48
C VAL A 162 -8.72 4.59 9.16
N GLU A 163 -8.96 4.73 10.47
CA GLU A 163 -9.59 3.69 11.28
C GLU A 163 -10.88 4.16 11.96
N THR A 164 -11.06 5.47 12.18
CA THR A 164 -12.27 6.04 12.80
C THR A 164 -13.01 6.98 11.87
N GLU A 165 -14.31 7.20 12.15
CA GLU A 165 -15.11 8.16 11.39
C GLU A 165 -14.59 9.60 11.58
N THR A 166 -14.13 9.94 12.78
CA THR A 166 -13.52 11.25 13.07
C THR A 166 -12.27 11.48 12.21
N GLN A 167 -11.38 10.48 12.12
CA GLN A 167 -10.22 10.55 11.24
C GLN A 167 -10.61 10.68 9.77
N ALA A 168 -11.64 9.94 9.33
CA ALA A 168 -12.13 10.02 7.96
C ALA A 168 -12.66 11.42 7.63
N ARG A 169 -13.54 11.99 8.48
CA ARG A 169 -14.06 13.36 8.33
C ARG A 169 -12.94 14.38 8.31
N GLN A 170 -11.93 14.23 9.18
CA GLN A 170 -10.77 15.12 9.20
C GLN A 170 -9.97 15.05 7.88
N ALA A 171 -9.65 13.85 7.40
CA ALA A 171 -8.92 13.68 6.14
C ALA A 171 -9.73 14.23 4.94
N GLN A 172 -11.04 13.97 4.90
CA GLN A 172 -11.94 14.47 3.86
C GLN A 172 -12.03 16.00 3.85
N SER A 173 -12.05 16.65 5.02
CA SER A 173 -12.00 18.12 5.12
C SER A 173 -10.71 18.72 4.55
N GLN A 174 -9.65 17.90 4.41
CA GLN A 174 -8.36 18.27 3.81
C GLN A 174 -8.24 17.88 2.33
N GLY A 175 -9.32 17.39 1.72
CA GLY A 175 -9.38 17.01 0.29
C GLY A 175 -9.03 15.55 -0.01
N TRP A 176 -8.80 14.70 1.00
CA TRP A 176 -8.54 13.28 0.78
C TRP A 176 -9.82 12.48 0.60
N ARG A 177 -9.85 11.58 -0.39
CA ARG A 177 -10.72 10.39 -0.30
C ARG A 177 -10.12 9.42 0.72
N THR A 178 -10.96 8.67 1.42
CA THR A 178 -10.54 7.81 2.54
C THR A 178 -10.76 6.33 2.25
N PHE A 179 -9.79 5.51 2.65
CA PHE A 179 -9.93 4.07 2.83
C PHE A 179 -10.02 3.80 4.33
N ARG A 180 -11.21 3.44 4.84
CA ARG A 180 -11.44 3.23 6.27
C ARG A 180 -11.56 1.75 6.60
N ILE A 181 -10.81 1.30 7.60
CA ILE A 181 -10.97 -0.05 8.14
C ILE A 181 -11.91 0.00 9.33
N ILE A 182 -12.90 -0.90 9.37
CA ILE A 182 -13.95 -0.90 10.40
C ILE A 182 -14.14 -2.26 11.07
N ALA A 183 -14.79 -2.27 12.24
CA ALA A 183 -15.33 -3.50 12.83
C ALA A 183 -16.39 -4.15 11.91
N ALA A 184 -16.63 -5.45 12.08
CA ALA A 184 -17.47 -6.23 11.17
C ALA A 184 -18.93 -5.76 11.10
N ASP A 185 -19.43 -5.16 12.19
CA ASP A 185 -20.80 -4.69 12.39
C ASP A 185 -20.93 -3.16 12.38
N ALA A 186 -19.81 -2.44 12.22
CA ALA A 186 -19.84 -0.97 12.19
C ALA A 186 -20.56 -0.45 10.93
N PRO A 187 -21.28 0.68 11.04
CA PRO A 187 -21.96 1.29 9.92
C PRO A 187 -20.99 1.98 8.96
N LEU A 188 -21.44 2.12 7.71
CA LEU A 188 -20.82 2.99 6.72
C LEU A 188 -21.21 4.45 7.01
N SER A 189 -20.29 5.36 6.71
CA SER A 189 -20.53 6.81 6.73
C SER A 189 -21.10 7.31 5.41
N ASP A 190 -21.51 8.58 5.36
CA ASP A 190 -22.03 9.18 4.13
C ASP A 190 -20.97 9.18 3.01
N ASN A 191 -21.42 8.90 1.77
CA ASN A 191 -20.54 8.77 0.60
C ASN A 191 -19.40 7.74 0.80
N GLU A 192 -19.64 6.69 1.61
CA GLU A 192 -18.72 5.58 1.83
C GLU A 192 -19.39 4.27 1.39
N ILE A 193 -18.64 3.42 0.68
CA ILE A 193 -19.11 2.10 0.24
C ILE A 193 -18.15 1.01 0.70
N LEU A 194 -18.65 -0.22 0.81
CA LEU A 194 -17.79 -1.36 1.11
C LEU A 194 -16.86 -1.67 -0.08
N CYS A 195 -15.66 -2.16 0.23
CA CYS A 195 -14.72 -2.69 -0.74
C CYS A 195 -15.42 -3.75 -1.60
N ARG A 196 -15.44 -3.55 -2.91
CA ARG A 196 -16.15 -4.43 -3.86
C ARG A 196 -15.65 -5.88 -3.81
N ASN A 197 -14.36 -6.09 -3.54
CA ASN A 197 -13.79 -7.44 -3.39
C ASN A 197 -14.22 -8.12 -2.07
N THR A 198 -14.52 -7.34 -1.03
CA THR A 198 -15.06 -7.86 0.23
C THR A 198 -16.55 -8.19 0.11
N GLU A 199 -17.30 -7.45 -0.72
CA GLU A 199 -18.68 -7.77 -1.09
C GLU A 199 -18.76 -9.04 -1.97
N ASP A 200 -17.90 -9.12 -2.99
CA ASP A 200 -17.83 -10.25 -3.93
C ASP A 200 -16.37 -10.55 -4.28
N ASP A 201 -15.88 -11.71 -3.85
CA ASP A 201 -14.48 -12.12 -4.01
C ASP A 201 -14.05 -12.31 -5.48
N ARG A 202 -15.01 -12.32 -6.42
CA ARG A 202 -14.78 -12.36 -7.86
C ARG A 202 -14.38 -11.01 -8.44
N ILE A 203 -14.72 -9.90 -7.77
CA ILE A 203 -14.34 -8.55 -8.21
C ILE A 203 -12.90 -8.29 -7.81
N GLN A 204 -11.99 -8.26 -8.78
CA GLN A 204 -10.56 -8.05 -8.53
C GLN A 204 -10.21 -6.56 -8.55
N CYS A 205 -9.19 -6.16 -7.80
CA CYS A 205 -8.76 -4.76 -7.74
C CYS A 205 -8.28 -4.22 -9.10
N GLU A 206 -7.75 -5.09 -9.98
CA GLU A 206 -7.32 -4.70 -11.33
C GLU A 206 -8.47 -4.17 -12.20
N THR A 207 -9.70 -4.62 -11.95
CA THR A 207 -10.90 -4.15 -12.66
C THR A 207 -11.64 -3.08 -11.88
N CYS A 208 -11.68 -3.19 -10.54
CA CYS A 208 -12.41 -2.28 -9.66
C CYS A 208 -11.83 -0.85 -9.65
N LEU A 209 -10.53 -0.70 -9.36
CA LEU A 209 -9.79 0.58 -9.40
C LEU A 209 -10.49 1.76 -8.67
N LEU A 210 -11.20 1.49 -7.58
CA LEU A 210 -11.84 2.54 -6.79
C LEU A 210 -10.88 3.21 -5.80
N CYS A 211 -9.76 2.56 -5.46
CA CYS A 211 -8.78 3.10 -4.51
C CYS A 211 -7.72 3.98 -5.20
N ASP A 212 -8.13 4.93 -6.03
CA ASP A 212 -7.33 5.63 -7.04
C ASP A 212 -7.03 7.11 -6.72
N GLY A 213 -6.97 7.47 -5.43
CA GLY A 213 -6.72 8.85 -5.01
C GLY A 213 -7.89 9.80 -5.29
N ALA A 214 -7.59 11.06 -5.62
CA ALA A 214 -8.58 12.12 -5.82
C ALA A 214 -9.49 11.86 -7.03
N SER A 215 -10.79 11.78 -6.77
CA SER A 215 -11.84 11.68 -7.80
C SER A 215 -13.20 12.03 -7.20
N SER A 216 -14.27 12.01 -8.02
CA SER A 216 -15.65 12.13 -7.55
C SER A 216 -16.26 10.80 -7.06
N LYS A 217 -15.48 9.71 -7.02
CA LYS A 217 -15.94 8.40 -6.56
C LYS A 217 -16.13 8.39 -5.03
N PRO A 218 -16.95 7.47 -4.48
CA PRO A 218 -17.15 7.35 -3.05
C PRO A 218 -15.87 7.03 -2.27
N ASN A 219 -15.86 7.31 -0.97
CA ASN A 219 -14.89 6.76 -0.03
C ASN A 219 -15.07 5.25 0.08
N ILE A 220 -14.01 4.55 0.46
CA ILE A 220 -13.99 3.09 0.53
C ILE A 220 -13.85 2.66 1.97
N CYS A 221 -14.60 1.64 2.35
CA CYS A 221 -14.52 1.00 3.64
C CYS A 221 -14.20 -0.48 3.47
N ASP A 222 -13.44 -1.06 4.39
CA ASP A 222 -13.25 -2.50 4.45
C ASP A 222 -13.43 -3.01 5.88
N ARG A 223 -14.12 -4.14 6.01
CA ARG A 223 -14.32 -4.77 7.31
C ARG A 223 -13.05 -5.52 7.68
N ILE A 224 -12.62 -5.36 8.93
CA ILE A 224 -11.47 -6.07 9.47
C ILE A 224 -11.62 -7.58 9.27
N HIS A 225 -10.60 -8.20 8.69
CA HIS A 225 -10.61 -9.63 8.36
C HIS A 225 -9.19 -10.22 8.41
N GLY A 226 -9.11 -11.54 8.30
CA GLY A 226 -7.86 -12.31 8.37
C GLY A 226 -7.74 -13.09 9.68
N PHE A 227 -6.53 -13.20 10.21
CA PHE A 227 -6.30 -13.99 11.42
C PHE A 227 -7.02 -13.38 12.63
N LYS A 228 -7.67 -14.24 13.45
CA LYS A 228 -8.44 -13.81 14.64
C LYS A 228 -7.67 -12.88 15.57
N TRP A 229 -6.37 -13.10 15.76
CA TRP A 229 -5.54 -12.25 16.62
C TRP A 229 -5.32 -10.85 16.03
N LYS A 230 -5.21 -10.70 14.70
CA LYS A 230 -5.13 -9.39 14.04
C LYS A 230 -6.44 -8.63 14.21
N VAL A 231 -7.57 -9.33 14.01
CA VAL A 231 -8.91 -8.77 14.22
C VAL A 231 -9.05 -8.29 15.66
N SER A 232 -8.72 -9.14 16.65
CA SER A 232 -8.81 -8.78 18.07
C SER A 232 -7.93 -7.58 18.44
N ASN A 233 -6.69 -7.53 17.93
CA ASN A 233 -5.80 -6.41 18.18
C ASN A 233 -6.33 -5.09 17.58
N PHE A 234 -6.91 -5.17 16.39
CA PHE A 234 -7.50 -4.01 15.73
C PHE A 234 -8.71 -3.47 16.51
N LEU A 235 -9.58 -4.34 17.01
CA LEU A 235 -10.73 -3.94 17.82
C LEU A 235 -10.29 -3.25 19.12
N LYS A 236 -9.28 -3.79 19.83
CA LYS A 236 -8.70 -3.15 21.01
C LYS A 236 -8.12 -1.76 20.70
N TYR A 237 -7.50 -1.61 19.53
CA TYR A 237 -6.99 -0.32 19.08
C TYR A 237 -8.13 0.70 18.85
N LEU A 238 -9.23 0.28 18.22
CA LEU A 238 -10.41 1.15 18.03
C LEU A 238 -11.01 1.60 19.38
N GLU A 239 -11.14 0.68 20.34
CA GLU A 239 -11.62 1.01 21.70
C GLU A 239 -10.71 2.04 22.38
N SER A 240 -9.38 1.91 22.21
CA SER A 240 -8.41 2.85 22.80
C SER A 240 -8.37 4.24 22.16
N THR A 241 -8.93 4.39 20.96
CA THR A 241 -8.95 5.67 20.20
C THR A 241 -10.31 6.36 20.24
N SER A 242 -11.34 5.67 20.77
CA SER A 242 -12.70 6.21 20.94
C SER A 242 -12.92 6.80 22.34
N ASN A 243 -12.03 6.53 23.29
CA ASN A 243 -11.96 7.14 24.63
C ASN A 243 -10.95 8.29 24.66
#